data_AF-A0A5N9E1M3-F1
#
_entry.id   AF-A0A5N9E1M3-F1
#
_cell.length_a   1.000
_cell.length_b   1.000
_cell.length_c   1.000
_cell.angle_alpha   90.00
_cell.angle_beta   90.00
_cell.angle_gamma   90.00
#
_symmetry.space_group_name_H-M   'P 1'
#
loop_
_entity.id
_entity.type
_entity.pdbx_description
1 polymer ?
#
loop_
_entity_poly.entity_id
_entity_poly.type
_entity_poly.pdbx_seq_one_letter_code
_entity_poly.pdbx_strand_id
1 'polypeptide(L)' 'MGYLKKYLDSHDKREMVEVIDQYRQEFLPLVVPITLLRHHLNRHPVPEWVKQQTYLNPDPRELMLRNHV' A
#
# COMPACT_ATOMS: atom_id res chain seq x y z
N MET A 1 -3.66 -9.45 -6.03
CA MET A 1 -2.86 -9.66 -4.80
C MET A 1 -1.55 -10.35 -5.18
N GLY A 2 -0.48 -9.58 -5.37
CA GLY A 2 0.86 -10.05 -5.78
C GLY A 2 1.64 -10.73 -4.64
N TYR A 3 2.90 -10.33 -4.44
CA TYR A 3 3.86 -10.92 -3.48
C TYR A 3 3.29 -11.13 -2.05
N LEU A 4 2.51 -10.17 -1.55
CA LEU A 4 1.90 -10.20 -0.21
C LEU A 4 0.81 -11.27 0.00
N LYS A 5 0.28 -11.89 -1.07
CA LYS A 5 -0.84 -12.86 -0.95
C LYS A 5 -0.52 -14.04 -0.02
N LYS A 6 0.75 -14.42 0.09
CA LYS A 6 1.23 -15.54 0.94
C LYS A 6 1.54 -15.13 2.39
N TYR A 7 1.61 -13.83 2.66
CA TYR A 7 2.07 -13.28 3.93
C TYR A 7 0.94 -12.63 4.74
N LEU A 8 -0.09 -12.14 4.06
CA LEU A 8 -1.29 -11.60 4.70
C LEU A 8 -2.22 -12.73 5.17
N ASP A 9 -2.72 -12.60 6.39
CA ASP A 9 -3.81 -13.44 6.87
C ASP A 9 -5.15 -13.06 6.20
N SER A 10 -6.21 -13.79 6.52
CA SER A 10 -7.54 -13.56 5.92
C SER A 10 -8.19 -12.25 6.37
N HIS A 11 -7.77 -11.68 7.49
CA HIS A 11 -8.25 -10.40 7.99
C HIS A 11 -7.56 -9.26 7.24
N ASP A 12 -6.23 -9.25 7.22
CA ASP A 12 -5.42 -8.25 6.53
C ASP A 12 -5.72 -8.19 5.02
N LYS A 13 -6.00 -9.34 4.40
CA LYS A 13 -6.45 -9.38 3.00
C LYS A 13 -7.76 -8.64 2.77
N ARG A 14 -8.71 -8.77 3.70
CA ARG A 14 -10.03 -8.11 3.57
C ARG A 14 -9.87 -6.61 3.75
N GLU A 15 -9.15 -6.19 4.78
CA GLU A 15 -8.85 -4.78 5.03
C GLU A 15 -8.15 -4.14 3.82
N MET A 16 -7.15 -4.81 3.26
CA MET A 16 -6.46 -4.32 2.07
C MET A 16 -7.37 -4.18 0.84
N VAL A 17 -8.27 -5.16 0.61
CA VAL A 17 -9.23 -5.07 -0.49
C VAL A 17 -10.19 -3.90 -0.28
N GLU A 18 -10.69 -3.73 0.94
CA GLU A 18 -11.62 -2.68 1.29
C GLU A 18 -11.01 -1.29 1.12
N VAL A 19 -9.79 -1.07 1.63
CA VAL A 19 -9.10 0.22 1.48
C VAL A 19 -8.80 0.53 0.00
N ILE A 20 -8.42 -0.47 -0.79
CA ILE A 20 -8.23 -0.28 -2.24
C ILE A 20 -9.56 0.09 -2.92
N ASP A 21 -10.66 -0.56 -2.54
CA ASP A 21 -11.97 -0.28 -3.11
C ASP A 21 -12.46 1.13 -2.75
N GLN A 22 -12.32 1.53 -1.48
CA GLN A 22 -12.63 2.88 -1.02
C GLN A 22 -11.77 3.94 -1.71
N TYR A 23 -10.49 3.68 -1.95
CA TYR A 23 -9.64 4.57 -2.77
C TYR A 23 -10.16 4.68 -4.22
N ARG A 24 -10.54 3.55 -4.84
CA ARG A 24 -11.07 3.55 -6.22
C ARG A 24 -12.37 4.31 -6.36
N GLN A 25 -13.15 4.39 -5.28
CA GLN A 25 -14.38 5.17 -5.19
C GLN A 25 -14.14 6.62 -4.71
N GLU A 26 -12.86 7.05 -4.61
CA GLU A 26 -12.45 8.39 -4.17
C GLU A 26 -12.84 8.73 -2.72
N PHE A 27 -13.27 7.74 -1.92
CA PHE A 27 -13.59 7.94 -0.49
C PHE A 27 -12.35 8.06 0.39
N LEU A 28 -11.23 7.48 -0.05
CA LEU A 28 -9.96 7.56 0.66
C LEU A 28 -8.85 8.08 -0.25
N PRO A 29 -7.88 8.84 0.27
CA PRO A 29 -6.73 9.26 -0.49
C PRO A 29 -5.76 8.09 -0.72
N LEU A 30 -4.99 8.15 -1.81
CA LEU A 30 -4.02 7.12 -2.21
C LEU A 30 -2.98 6.80 -1.13
N VAL A 31 -2.69 7.75 -0.23
CA VAL A 31 -1.74 7.54 0.87
C VAL A 31 -2.16 6.41 1.81
N VAL A 32 -3.47 6.14 1.98
CA VAL A 32 -3.98 5.11 2.89
C VAL A 32 -3.63 3.69 2.41
N PRO A 33 -4.01 3.26 1.19
CA PRO A 33 -3.62 1.94 0.68
C PRO A 33 -2.09 1.78 0.59
N ILE A 34 -1.34 2.83 0.24
CA ILE A 34 0.12 2.77 0.20
C ILE A 34 0.71 2.53 1.58
N THR A 35 0.22 3.25 2.60
CA THR A 35 0.72 3.11 3.98
C THR A 35 0.44 1.72 4.53
N LEU A 36 -0.76 1.18 4.29
CA LEU A 36 -1.11 -0.18 4.69
C LEU A 36 -0.23 -1.22 3.98
N LEU A 37 0.03 -1.04 2.68
CA LEU A 37 0.94 -1.92 1.94
C LEU A 37 2.35 -1.90 2.51
N ARG A 38 2.89 -0.72 2.82
CA ARG A 38 4.20 -0.56 3.47
C ARG A 38 4.23 -1.23 4.85
N HIS A 39 3.16 -1.08 5.63
CA HIS A 39 3.05 -1.71 6.95
C HIS A 39 3.26 -3.22 6.85
N HIS A 40 2.53 -3.90 5.96
CA HIS A 40 2.68 -5.34 5.80
C HIS A 40 4.05 -5.72 5.21
N LEU A 41 4.56 -4.97 4.24
CA LEU A 41 5.88 -5.23 3.66
C LEU A 41 7.02 -5.12 4.69
N ASN A 42 6.95 -4.19 5.64
CA ASN A 42 7.96 -4.04 6.70
C ASN A 42 7.94 -5.19 7.73
N ARG A 43 6.85 -5.95 7.83
CA ARG A 43 6.69 -7.05 8.79
C ARG A 43 7.10 -8.41 8.23
N HIS A 44 7.45 -8.47 6.95
CA HIS A 44 7.86 -9.69 6.28
C HIS A 44 9.25 -9.51 5.64
N PRO A 45 10.01 -10.61 5.47
CA PRO A 45 11.26 -10.55 4.71
C PRO A 45 10.92 -10.23 3.25
N VAL A 46 10.99 -8.95 2.90
CA VAL A 46 10.75 -8.48 1.54
C VAL A 46 12.05 -8.53 0.72
N PRO A 47 11.98 -9.03 -0.53
CA PRO A 47 13.11 -8.99 -1.44
C PRO A 47 13.56 -7.55 -1.67
N GLU A 48 14.85 -7.35 -1.91
CA GLU A 48 15.43 -6.02 -2.06
C GLU A 48 14.77 -5.19 -3.20
N TRP A 49 14.30 -5.86 -4.25
CA TRP A 49 13.58 -5.21 -5.36
C TRP A 49 12.25 -4.57 -4.94
N VAL A 50 11.62 -5.02 -3.84
CA VAL A 50 10.39 -4.41 -3.31
C VAL A 50 10.69 -3.02 -2.73
N LYS A 51 11.83 -2.88 -2.04
CA LYS A 51 12.24 -1.61 -1.42
C LYS A 51 12.59 -0.55 -2.46
N GLN A 52 12.96 -0.99 -3.66
CA GLN A 52 13.32 -0.13 -4.78
C GLN A 52 12.11 0.34 -5.61
N GLN A 53 10.89 -0.13 -5.32
CA GLN A 53 9.71 0.31 -6.05
C GLN A 53 9.30 1.72 -5.63
N THR A 54 9.44 2.68 -6.55
CA THR A 54 9.00 4.08 -6.39
C THR A 54 7.53 4.20 -6.00
N TYR A 55 6.67 3.28 -6.46
CA TYR A 55 5.25 3.28 -6.10
C TYR A 55 5.00 2.94 -4.62
N LEU A 56 5.84 2.11 -4.01
CA LEU A 56 5.73 1.68 -2.61
C LEU A 56 6.55 2.56 -1.68
N ASN A 57 7.56 3.23 -2.23
CA ASN A 57 8.37 4.21 -1.54
C ASN A 57 8.41 5.52 -2.34
N PRO A 58 7.25 6.17 -2.53
CA PRO A 58 7.20 7.46 -3.21
C PRO A 58 8.00 8.47 -2.39
N ASP A 59 8.71 9.36 -3.08
CA ASP A 59 9.40 10.46 -2.43
C ASP A 59 8.36 11.29 -1.64
N PRO A 60 8.67 11.81 -0.44
CA PRO A 60 7.74 12.64 0.33
C PRO A 60 7.11 13.78 -0.49
N ARG A 61 7.85 14.31 -1.48
CA ARG A 61 7.36 15.33 -2.41
C ARG A 61 6.27 14.80 -3.35
N GLU A 62 6.39 13.56 -3.84
CA GLU A 62 5.36 12.92 -4.68
C GLU A 62 4.09 12.60 -3.88
N LEU A 63 4.23 12.24 -2.59
CA LEU A 63 3.08 12.02 -1.70
C LEU A 63 2.28 13.31 -1.48
N MET A 64 2.95 14.45 -1.28
CA MET A 64 2.28 15.76 -1.16
C MET A 64 1.57 16.17 -2.44
N LEU A 65 2.16 15.91 -3.61
CA LEU A 65 1.56 16.23 -4.91
C LEU A 65 0.33 15.38 -5.22
N ARG A 66 0.29 14.12 -4.76
CA ARG A 66 -0.84 13.20 -4.95
C ARG A 66 -1.90 13.27 -3.85
N ASN A 67 -1.65 14.04 -2.79
CA ASN A 67 -2.59 14.32 -1.70
C ASN A 67 -3.32 15.67 -1.86
N HIS A 68 -3.25 16.31 -3.03
CA HIS A 68 -4.09 17.48 -3.29
C HIS A 68 -5.55 17.05 -3.45
N VAL A 69 -6.30 17.25 -2.38
CA VAL A 69 -7.77 17.28 -2.32
C VAL A 69 -8.22 18.73 -2.45
#